data_AF-A0AAD6SD19-F1
#
_entry.id   AF-A0AAD6SD19-F1
#
_cell.length_a   1.000
_cell.length_b   1.000
_cell.length_c   1.000
_cell.angle_alpha   90.00
_cell.angle_beta   90.00
_cell.angle_gamma   90.00
#
_symmetry.space_group_name_H-M   'P 1'
#
loop_
_entity.id
_entity.type
_entity.pdbx_description
1 polymer ?
#
loop_
_entity_poly.entity_id
_entity_poly.type
_entity_poly.pdbx_seq_one_letter_code
_entity_poly.pdbx_strand_id
1 'polypeptide(L)'
;MSQHIKICGLQSTTFKEAMEKTQEVTDRFVDHLAGVKVVDLPRPNSVLGPVLSASNRIFTAKDECPTEQDNEFAEGLDPVGTLAKMKTQNLIHAPENMVNINVFEAAKSGNAVPGLFKVGDLVELQVSFVAIHVSREVKITYKVCVQEALAARREFASQPKKEPAVRRKIGYFYADEEEPSRIAKRHDGE
;
A
#
# COMPACT_ATOMS: atom_id res chain seq x y z
N MET A 1 -11.93 -13.56 -10.94
CA MET A 1 -11.21 -12.28 -11.10
C MET A 1 -11.09 -11.62 -9.73
N SER A 2 -9.94 -11.02 -9.43
CA SER A 2 -9.65 -10.48 -8.10
C SER A 2 -8.82 -9.21 -8.20
N GLN A 3 -9.03 -8.31 -7.25
CA GLN A 3 -8.17 -7.17 -6.99
C GLN A 3 -7.05 -7.62 -6.05
N HIS A 4 -5.85 -7.10 -6.27
CA HIS A 4 -4.67 -7.49 -5.49
C HIS A 4 -3.87 -6.26 -5.10
N ILE A 5 -3.40 -6.25 -3.85
CA ILE A 5 -2.43 -5.29 -3.35
C ILE A 5 -1.26 -6.03 -2.72
N LYS A 6 -0.07 -5.44 -2.86
CA LYS A 6 1.15 -5.88 -2.17
C LYS A 6 1.67 -4.71 -1.37
N ILE A 7 1.75 -4.87 -0.06
CA ILE A 7 2.35 -3.88 0.82
C ILE A 7 3.71 -4.38 1.27
N CYS A 8 4.74 -3.56 1.09
CA CYS A 8 6.08 -3.86 1.54
C CYS A 8 6.41 -3.04 2.79
N GLY A 9 7.00 -3.70 3.79
CA GLY A 9 7.43 -3.03 5.03
C GLY A 9 8.69 -2.18 4.88
N LEU A 10 9.36 -2.17 3.73
CA LEU A 10 10.62 -1.44 3.50
C LEU A 10 11.67 -1.71 4.59
N GLN A 11 11.81 -2.98 4.98
CA GLN A 11 12.68 -3.45 6.07
C GLN A 11 12.39 -2.83 7.46
N SER A 12 11.21 -2.22 7.65
CA SER A 12 10.77 -1.70 8.95
C SER A 12 10.64 -2.82 9.98
N THR A 13 11.22 -2.61 11.17
CA THR A 13 11.04 -3.51 12.33
C THR A 13 9.58 -3.54 12.77
N THR A 14 8.90 -2.38 12.78
CA THR A 14 7.48 -2.28 13.14
C THR A 14 6.62 -3.16 12.24
N PHE A 15 6.86 -3.16 10.93
CA PHE A 15 6.12 -4.01 10.01
C PHE A 15 6.42 -5.50 10.24
N LYS A 16 7.69 -5.85 10.48
CA LYS A 16 8.09 -7.23 10.77
C LYS A 16 7.41 -7.74 12.04
N GLU A 17 7.46 -6.98 13.13
CA GLU A 17 6.81 -7.30 14.40
C GLU A 17 5.29 -7.41 14.25
N ALA A 18 4.66 -6.54 13.46
CA ALA A 18 3.23 -6.63 13.17
C ALA A 18 2.86 -7.93 12.44
N MET A 19 3.70 -8.39 11.51
CA MET A 19 3.51 -9.66 10.81
C MET A 19 3.75 -10.88 11.71
N GLU A 20 4.71 -10.81 12.62
CA GLU A 20 4.93 -11.85 13.64
C GLU A 20 3.75 -11.93 14.60
N LYS A 21 3.25 -10.80 15.11
CA LYS A 21 2.03 -10.75 15.95
C LYS A 21 0.79 -11.26 15.20
N THR A 22 0.71 -10.99 13.89
CA THR A 22 -0.40 -11.49 13.06
C THR A 22 -0.38 -13.02 13.00
N GLN A 23 0.80 -13.62 12.91
CA GLN A 23 0.97 -15.07 13.01
C GLN A 23 0.60 -15.58 14.40
N GLU A 24 1.10 -14.94 15.46
CA GLU A 24 0.83 -15.37 16.84
C GLU A 24 -0.67 -15.40 17.15
N VAL A 25 -1.43 -14.39 16.69
CA VAL A 25 -2.89 -14.37 16.83
C VAL A 25 -3.53 -15.54 16.08
N THR A 26 -3.04 -15.84 14.87
CA THR A 26 -3.50 -16.98 14.08
C THR A 26 -3.27 -18.30 14.81
N ASP A 27 -2.06 -18.50 15.34
CA ASP A 27 -1.68 -19.72 16.06
C ASP A 27 -2.56 -19.91 17.29
N ARG A 28 -2.82 -18.84 18.05
CA ARG A 28 -3.75 -18.89 19.18
C ARG A 28 -5.15 -19.32 18.78
N PHE A 29 -5.67 -18.87 17.63
CA PHE A 29 -6.96 -19.35 17.18
C PHE A 29 -6.93 -20.83 16.81
N VAL A 30 -5.86 -21.32 16.17
CA VAL A 30 -5.69 -22.75 15.85
C VAL A 30 -5.66 -23.60 17.11
N ASP A 31 -4.94 -23.15 18.13
CA ASP A 31 -4.80 -23.89 19.38
C ASP A 31 -6.11 -24.01 20.17
N HIS A 32 -6.97 -22.99 20.09
CA HIS A 32 -8.20 -22.92 20.91
C HIS A 32 -9.45 -23.42 20.19
N LEU A 33 -9.42 -23.57 18.87
CA LEU A 33 -10.57 -23.99 18.08
C LEU A 33 -10.28 -25.36 17.44
N ALA A 34 -11.07 -26.36 17.81
CA ALA A 34 -10.94 -27.69 17.22
C ALA A 34 -11.40 -27.69 15.75
N GLY A 35 -10.68 -28.39 14.87
CA GLY A 35 -11.07 -28.55 13.46
C GLY A 35 -10.92 -27.27 12.63
N VAL A 36 -9.90 -26.45 12.92
CA VAL A 36 -9.64 -25.19 12.23
C VAL A 36 -8.96 -25.40 10.89
N LYS A 37 -9.46 -24.67 9.89
CA LYS A 37 -8.79 -24.45 8.62
C LYS A 37 -8.39 -22.98 8.51
N VAL A 38 -7.10 -22.71 8.61
CA VAL A 38 -6.54 -21.36 8.46
C VAL A 38 -6.35 -21.06 6.97
N VAL A 39 -6.73 -19.85 6.54
CA VAL A 39 -6.34 -19.33 5.22
C VAL A 39 -5.07 -18.49 5.39
N ASP A 40 -3.89 -19.05 5.15
CA ASP A 40 -2.65 -18.30 5.34
C ASP A 40 -2.63 -16.97 4.59
N LEU A 41 -2.22 -15.90 5.29
CA LEU A 41 -1.89 -14.64 4.66
C LEU A 41 -0.64 -14.83 3.79
N PRO A 42 -0.73 -14.64 2.46
CA PRO A 42 0.41 -14.83 1.58
C PRO A 42 1.50 -13.81 1.92
N ARG A 43 2.68 -14.34 2.26
CA ARG A 43 3.89 -13.58 2.57
C ARG A 43 4.97 -13.84 1.53
N PRO A 44 4.85 -13.26 0.32
CA PRO A 44 5.88 -13.44 -0.70
C PRO A 44 7.19 -12.79 -0.25
N ASN A 45 8.31 -13.43 -0.59
CA ASN A 45 9.62 -12.85 -0.36
C ASN A 45 9.85 -11.66 -1.31
N SER A 46 10.51 -10.62 -0.81
CA SER A 46 10.93 -9.46 -1.59
C SER A 46 12.31 -8.98 -1.13
N VAL A 47 13.07 -8.43 -2.07
CA VAL A 47 14.37 -7.78 -1.79
C VAL A 47 14.20 -6.60 -0.83
N LEU A 48 13.02 -5.97 -0.84
CA LEU A 48 12.67 -4.84 0.02
C LEU A 48 12.21 -5.25 1.43
N GLY A 49 12.30 -6.55 1.77
CA GLY A 49 11.91 -7.08 3.07
C GLY A 49 10.53 -7.78 3.04
N PRO A 50 9.90 -7.98 4.22
CA PRO A 50 8.62 -8.69 4.31
C PRO A 50 7.52 -7.97 3.53
N VAL A 51 6.67 -8.76 2.85
CA VAL A 51 5.54 -8.28 2.06
C VAL A 51 4.26 -8.95 2.54
N LEU A 52 3.21 -8.15 2.70
CA LEU A 52 1.85 -8.62 2.88
C LEU A 52 1.14 -8.54 1.53
N SER A 53 0.64 -9.68 1.04
CA SER A 53 -0.24 -9.69 -0.13
C SER A 53 -1.68 -9.87 0.31
N ALA A 54 -2.55 -8.96 -0.11
CA ALA A 54 -3.99 -9.08 0.11
C ALA A 54 -4.72 -9.09 -1.23
N SER A 55 -5.85 -9.77 -1.26
CA SER A 55 -6.67 -9.84 -2.46
C SER A 55 -8.15 -9.90 -2.11
N ASN A 56 -8.97 -9.25 -2.93
CA ASN A 56 -10.41 -9.39 -2.84
C ASN A 56 -10.99 -9.94 -4.14
N ARG A 57 -11.99 -10.80 -4.06
CA ARG A 57 -12.73 -11.23 -5.26
C ARG A 57 -13.55 -10.05 -5.75
N ILE A 58 -13.68 -9.94 -7.08
CA ILE A 58 -14.57 -8.94 -7.69
C ILE A 58 -15.99 -9.51 -7.82
N PHE A 59 -16.08 -10.83 -8.00
CA PHE A 59 -17.31 -11.55 -8.23
C PHE A 59 -17.39 -12.79 -7.36
N THR A 60 -18.61 -13.09 -6.93
CA THR A 60 -19.01 -14.36 -6.32
C THR A 60 -20.01 -15.03 -7.25
N ALA A 61 -20.02 -16.36 -7.31
CA ALA A 61 -21.01 -17.06 -8.10
C ALA A 61 -22.38 -17.01 -7.39
N LYS A 62 -23.47 -16.84 -8.14
CA LYS A 62 -24.81 -16.60 -7.56
C LYS A 62 -25.33 -17.80 -6.77
N ASP A 63 -24.87 -19.00 -7.09
CA ASP A 63 -25.13 -20.24 -6.36
C ASP A 63 -24.41 -20.31 -5.01
N GLU A 64 -23.24 -19.66 -4.86
CA GLU A 64 -22.53 -19.55 -3.59
C GLU A 64 -23.23 -18.57 -2.62
N CYS A 65 -23.91 -17.54 -3.14
CA CYS A 65 -24.59 -16.51 -2.36
C CYS A 65 -26.02 -16.23 -2.89
N PRO A 66 -26.96 -17.18 -2.78
CA PRO A 66 -28.27 -17.10 -3.44
C PRO A 66 -29.19 -16.00 -2.89
N THR A 67 -28.94 -15.56 -1.65
CA THR A 67 -29.71 -14.50 -0.99
C THR A 67 -29.13 -13.10 -1.23
N GLU A 68 -27.90 -13.01 -1.70
CA GLU A 68 -27.21 -11.74 -1.87
C GLU A 68 -27.65 -11.05 -3.16
N GLN A 69 -27.82 -9.74 -3.06
CA GLN A 69 -28.12 -8.92 -4.23
C GLN A 69 -26.85 -8.54 -4.96
N ASP A 70 -27.02 -8.32 -6.25
CA ASP A 70 -25.97 -7.89 -7.11
C ASP A 70 -25.76 -6.38 -6.97
N ASN A 71 -24.64 -5.96 -6.36
CA ASN A 71 -24.36 -4.54 -6.15
C ASN A 71 -23.70 -3.91 -7.38
N GLU A 72 -23.92 -2.62 -7.56
CA GLU A 72 -23.18 -1.83 -8.53
C GLU A 72 -21.74 -1.61 -8.07
N PHE A 73 -20.82 -1.46 -9.03
CA PHE A 73 -19.44 -1.12 -8.70
C PHE A 73 -19.38 0.31 -8.19
N ALA A 74 -18.58 0.52 -7.13
CA ALA A 74 -18.30 1.85 -6.63
C ALA A 74 -17.66 2.74 -7.72
N GLU A 75 -17.90 4.04 -7.61
CA GLU A 75 -17.31 5.03 -8.51
C GLU A 75 -15.77 4.90 -8.48
N GLY A 76 -15.15 4.86 -9.67
CA GLY A 76 -13.69 4.68 -9.80
C GLY A 76 -13.18 3.24 -9.71
N LEU A 77 -14.02 2.25 -9.37
CA LEU A 77 -13.64 0.83 -9.47
C LEU A 77 -13.75 0.31 -10.91
N ASP A 78 -14.78 0.75 -11.63
CA ASP A 78 -14.99 0.40 -13.05
C ASP A 78 -15.29 1.63 -13.91
N PRO A 79 -14.37 2.60 -14.03
CA PRO A 79 -14.63 3.89 -14.68
C PRO A 79 -14.99 3.77 -16.17
N VAL A 80 -14.67 2.65 -16.81
CA VAL A 80 -14.90 2.39 -18.24
C VAL A 80 -15.93 1.29 -18.51
N GLY A 81 -16.55 0.76 -17.45
CA GLY A 81 -17.56 -0.31 -17.54
C GLY A 81 -17.00 -1.66 -18.00
N THR A 82 -15.69 -1.88 -17.91
CA THR A 82 -15.05 -3.13 -18.36
C THR A 82 -15.39 -4.29 -17.44
N LEU A 83 -15.35 -4.09 -16.13
CA LEU A 83 -15.72 -5.14 -15.17
C LEU A 83 -17.19 -5.50 -15.31
N ALA A 84 -18.07 -4.51 -15.51
CA ALA A 84 -19.49 -4.71 -15.75
C ALA A 84 -19.74 -5.52 -17.03
N LYS A 85 -19.00 -5.24 -18.11
CA LYS A 85 -19.09 -6.01 -19.37
C LYS A 85 -18.59 -7.45 -19.24
N MET A 86 -17.63 -7.70 -18.36
CA MET A 86 -17.08 -9.05 -18.11
C MET A 86 -17.98 -9.90 -17.21
N LYS A 87 -18.96 -9.28 -16.54
CA LYS A 87 -19.88 -9.96 -15.63
C LYS A 87 -20.88 -10.80 -16.41
N THR A 88 -20.80 -12.11 -16.25
CA THR A 88 -21.81 -13.05 -16.77
C THR A 88 -23.05 -13.11 -15.87
N GLN A 89 -24.17 -13.63 -16.37
CA GLN A 89 -25.43 -13.75 -15.63
C GLN A 89 -25.34 -14.54 -14.30
N ASN A 90 -24.33 -15.40 -14.16
CA ASN A 90 -24.13 -16.25 -12.97
C ASN A 90 -23.19 -15.63 -11.92
N LEU A 91 -22.70 -14.41 -12.13
CA LEU A 91 -21.76 -13.75 -11.24
C LEU A 91 -22.39 -12.48 -10.65
N ILE A 92 -22.24 -12.31 -9.35
CA ILE A 92 -22.72 -11.14 -8.61
C ILE A 92 -21.57 -10.42 -7.90
N HIS A 93 -21.69 -9.10 -7.77
CA HIS A 93 -20.82 -8.28 -6.93
C HIS A 93 -21.47 -8.18 -5.54
N ALA A 94 -21.35 -9.24 -4.76
CA ALA A 94 -21.93 -9.31 -3.42
C ALA A 94 -21.15 -8.42 -2.42
N PRO A 95 -21.74 -8.06 -1.25
CA PRO A 95 -21.17 -7.10 -0.31
C PRO A 95 -19.75 -7.44 0.17
N GLU A 96 -19.39 -8.71 0.24
CA GLU A 96 -18.05 -9.17 0.61
C GLU A 96 -16.98 -8.82 -0.44
N ASN A 97 -17.38 -8.62 -1.70
CA ASN A 97 -16.50 -8.22 -2.80
C ASN A 97 -16.23 -6.71 -2.82
N MET A 98 -16.91 -5.93 -1.98
CA MET A 98 -16.70 -4.49 -1.88
C MET A 98 -15.39 -4.18 -1.15
N VAL A 99 -14.57 -3.33 -1.77
CA VAL A 99 -13.33 -2.82 -1.17
C VAL A 99 -13.63 -1.44 -0.60
N ASN A 100 -13.63 -1.33 0.73
CA ASN A 100 -13.80 -0.05 1.40
C ASN A 100 -12.43 0.58 1.64
N ILE A 101 -12.22 1.76 1.05
CA ILE A 101 -11.06 2.59 1.31
C ILE A 101 -11.54 3.81 2.07
N ASN A 102 -10.99 4.00 3.26
CA ASN A 102 -11.28 5.17 4.07
C ASN A 102 -10.10 6.12 3.99
N VAL A 103 -10.39 7.39 3.71
CA VAL A 103 -9.43 8.48 3.82
C VAL A 103 -9.80 9.32 5.04
N PHE A 104 -8.83 9.47 5.94
CA PHE A 104 -8.96 10.29 7.13
C PHE A 104 -8.19 11.59 6.92
N GLU A 105 -8.90 12.67 6.61
CA GLU A 105 -8.32 13.99 6.50
C GLU A 105 -8.71 14.85 7.70
N ALA A 106 -7.83 14.93 8.71
CA ALA A 106 -7.77 15.87 9.86
C ALA A 106 -9.06 16.25 10.62
N ALA A 107 -10.23 15.70 10.27
CA ALA A 107 -11.57 15.88 10.85
C ALA A 107 -12.68 15.22 10.00
N LYS A 108 -12.43 14.82 8.73
CA LYS A 108 -13.42 14.21 7.84
C LYS A 108 -12.99 12.81 7.42
N SER A 109 -13.86 11.84 7.65
CA SER A 109 -13.78 10.49 7.09
C SER A 109 -14.58 10.47 5.80
N GLY A 110 -13.95 10.05 4.70
CA GLY A 110 -14.61 9.85 3.41
C GLY A 110 -14.25 8.50 2.81
N ASN A 111 -15.18 7.92 2.05
CA ASN A 111 -14.84 6.80 1.17
C ASN A 111 -13.98 7.33 0.02
N ALA A 112 -12.87 6.66 -0.27
CA ALA A 112 -12.05 6.96 -1.43
C ALA A 112 -12.16 5.87 -2.48
N VAL A 113 -11.80 6.28 -3.70
CA VAL A 113 -11.77 5.41 -4.85
C VAL A 113 -10.48 4.56 -4.86
N PRO A 114 -10.52 3.29 -5.28
CA PRO A 114 -9.32 2.45 -5.40
C PRO A 114 -8.18 3.06 -6.20
N GLY A 115 -8.49 3.86 -7.22
CA GLY A 115 -7.50 4.57 -8.02
C GLY A 115 -6.74 5.70 -7.30
N LEU A 116 -7.09 6.02 -6.04
CA LEU A 116 -6.38 7.05 -5.26
C LEU A 116 -4.96 6.61 -4.90
N PHE A 117 -4.76 5.32 -4.60
CA PHE A 117 -3.45 4.79 -4.24
C PHE A 117 -2.60 4.48 -5.46
N LYS A 118 -1.33 4.84 -5.38
CA LYS A 118 -0.31 4.55 -6.37
C LYS A 118 0.81 3.73 -5.75
N VAL A 119 1.52 3.00 -6.60
CA VAL A 119 2.76 2.33 -6.19
C VAL A 119 3.72 3.38 -5.64
N GLY A 120 4.20 3.16 -4.41
CA GLY A 120 5.08 4.08 -3.70
C GLY A 120 4.38 4.95 -2.65
N ASP A 121 3.04 4.96 -2.60
CA ASP A 121 2.32 5.64 -1.53
C ASP A 121 2.53 4.91 -0.19
N LEU A 122 2.65 5.71 0.88
CA LEU A 122 2.68 5.20 2.24
C LEU A 122 1.26 5.04 2.77
N VAL A 123 1.01 3.90 3.40
CA VAL A 123 -0.31 3.53 3.90
C VAL A 123 -0.20 3.00 5.32
N GLU A 124 -1.25 3.20 6.08
CA GLU A 124 -1.48 2.49 7.33
C GLU A 124 -2.30 1.22 7.06
N LEU A 125 -1.95 0.15 7.77
CA LEU A 125 -2.60 -1.14 7.62
C LEU A 125 -3.20 -1.60 8.93
N GLN A 126 -4.46 -1.99 8.87
CA GLN A 126 -5.14 -2.68 9.95
C GLN A 126 -5.54 -4.08 9.48
N VAL A 127 -5.05 -5.10 10.20
CA VAL A 127 -5.41 -6.50 9.97
C VAL A 127 -6.40 -6.93 11.03
N SER A 128 -7.57 -7.40 10.61
CA SER A 128 -8.61 -7.97 11.48
C SER A 128 -8.80 -9.45 11.18
N PHE A 129 -9.17 -10.22 12.20
CA PHE A 129 -9.34 -11.67 12.11
C PHE A 129 -10.81 -12.01 12.28
N VAL A 130 -11.31 -12.94 11.48
CA VAL A 130 -12.69 -13.42 11.55
C VAL A 130 -12.66 -14.94 11.53
N ALA A 131 -13.25 -15.56 12.55
CA ALA A 131 -13.51 -16.99 12.58
C ALA A 131 -14.97 -17.25 12.18
N ILE A 132 -15.18 -18.07 11.16
CA ILE A 132 -16.50 -18.40 10.62
C ILE A 132 -16.67 -19.92 10.70
N HIS A 133 -17.76 -20.38 11.30
CA HIS A 133 -18.12 -21.80 11.24
C HIS A 133 -18.67 -22.12 9.84
N VAL A 134 -18.01 -23.07 9.16
CA VAL A 134 -18.45 -23.59 7.87
C VAL A 134 -18.72 -25.08 8.04
N SER A 135 -20.00 -25.43 8.21
CA SER A 135 -20.41 -26.80 8.53
C SER A 135 -19.78 -27.29 9.84
N ARG A 136 -18.87 -28.27 9.79
CA ARG A 136 -18.17 -28.85 10.96
C ARG A 136 -16.78 -28.26 11.21
N GLU A 137 -16.32 -27.37 10.34
CA GLU A 137 -14.99 -26.77 10.41
C GLU A 137 -15.09 -25.30 10.82
N VAL A 138 -14.05 -24.79 11.48
CA VAL A 138 -13.89 -23.35 11.69
C VAL A 138 -12.90 -22.80 10.69
N LYS A 139 -13.35 -21.89 9.83
CA LYS A 139 -12.48 -21.20 8.89
C LYS A 139 -12.06 -19.85 9.46
N ILE A 140 -10.76 -19.61 9.52
CA ILE A 140 -10.22 -18.30 9.91
C ILE A 140 -9.84 -17.54 8.65
N THR A 141 -10.33 -16.32 8.54
CA THR A 141 -10.01 -15.39 7.46
C THR A 141 -9.57 -14.05 8.02
N TYR A 142 -8.96 -13.25 7.15
CA TYR A 142 -8.36 -11.97 7.50
C TYR A 142 -9.03 -10.88 6.67
N LYS A 143 -9.26 -9.73 7.29
CA LYS A 143 -9.65 -8.51 6.60
C LYS A 143 -8.52 -7.50 6.73
N VAL A 144 -7.99 -7.06 5.59
CA VAL A 144 -6.96 -6.02 5.53
C VAL A 144 -7.64 -4.72 5.15
N CYS A 145 -7.61 -3.75 6.06
CA CYS A 145 -8.03 -2.39 5.80
C CYS A 145 -6.79 -1.54 5.53
N VAL A 146 -6.81 -0.82 4.40
CA VAL A 146 -5.73 0.09 4.00
C VAL A 146 -6.24 1.52 4.16
N GLN A 147 -5.44 2.35 4.79
CA GLN A 147 -5.75 3.76 5.02
C GLN A 147 -4.61 4.62 4.45
N GLU A 148 -4.95 5.74 3.80
CA GLU A 148 -3.94 6.67 3.29
C GLU A 148 -3.24 7.40 4.45
N ALA A 149 -1.91 7.34 4.49
CA ALA A 149 -1.12 8.11 5.44
C ALA A 149 -0.98 9.57 4.96
N LEU A 150 -2.10 10.31 4.89
CA LEU A 150 -2.15 11.70 4.42
C LEU A 150 -1.18 12.64 5.15
N ALA A 151 -0.89 12.36 6.42
CA ALA A 151 0.05 13.12 7.24
C ALA A 151 1.48 13.10 6.66
N ALA A 152 1.97 11.93 6.22
CA ALA A 152 3.32 11.79 5.66
C ALA A 152 3.48 12.55 4.33
N ARG A 153 2.40 12.61 3.53
CA ARG A 153 2.39 13.31 2.25
C ARG A 153 2.54 14.82 2.40
N ARG A 154 1.95 15.40 3.46
CA ARG A 154 2.04 16.84 3.77
C ARG A 154 3.41 17.23 4.32
N GLU A 155 4.02 16.40 5.16
CA GLU A 155 5.37 16.66 5.70
C GLU A 155 6.46 16.57 4.62
N PHE A 156 6.34 15.64 3.67
CA PHE A 156 7.27 15.58 2.54
C PHE A 156 7.06 16.71 1.53
N ALA A 157 5.82 17.14 1.31
CA ALA A 157 5.50 18.24 0.39
C ALA A 157 5.89 19.62 0.93
N SER A 158 5.92 19.80 2.26
CA SER A 158 6.31 21.06 2.91
C SER A 158 7.83 21.25 3.02
N GLN A 159 8.63 20.23 2.72
CA GLN A 159 10.08 20.39 2.60
C GLN A 159 10.40 21.17 1.31
N PRO A 160 11.09 22.32 1.38
CA PRO A 160 11.49 23.03 0.18
C PRO A 160 12.42 22.12 -0.63
N LYS A 161 12.02 21.78 -1.86
CA LYS A 161 12.91 21.12 -2.83
C LYS A 161 14.14 22.00 -3.01
N LYS A 162 15.25 21.65 -2.37
CA LYS A 162 16.55 22.20 -2.73
C LYS A 162 16.89 21.63 -4.10
N GLU A 163 16.60 22.38 -5.15
CA GLU A 163 17.17 22.07 -6.45
C GLU A 163 18.70 22.09 -6.29
N PRO A 164 19.41 20.98 -6.57
CA PRO A 164 20.85 21.04 -6.62
C PRO A 164 21.20 21.97 -7.77
N ALA A 165 21.77 23.13 -7.44
CA ALA A 165 22.30 24.05 -8.43
C ALA A 165 23.46 23.38 -9.16
N VAL A 166 23.15 22.69 -10.27
CA VAL A 166 24.16 22.14 -11.17
C VAL A 166 24.82 23.32 -11.89
N ARG A 167 25.83 23.91 -11.26
CA ARG A 167 26.76 24.81 -11.95
C ARG A 167 27.64 23.95 -12.84
N ARG A 168 27.27 23.80 -14.11
CA ARG A 168 28.16 23.27 -15.14
C ARG A 168 29.40 24.17 -15.22
N LYS A 169 30.54 23.71 -14.69
CA LYS A 169 31.84 24.29 -15.03
C LYS A 169 32.29 23.69 -16.35
N ILE A 170 32.00 24.38 -17.45
CA ILE A 170 32.66 24.13 -18.74
C ILE A 170 33.85 25.08 -18.78
N GLY A 171 35.06 24.51 -18.72
CA GLY A 171 36.32 25.22 -18.88
C GLY A 171 37.36 24.20 -19.26
N TYR A 172 37.73 24.18 -20.54
CA TYR A 172 38.84 23.38 -21.05
C TYR A 172 40.14 23.99 -20.51
N PHE A 173 40.91 23.21 -19.76
CA PHE A 173 42.28 23.57 -19.41
C PHE A 173 43.14 23.38 -20.66
N TYR A 174 43.52 24.46 -21.32
CA TYR A 174 44.72 24.45 -22.14
C TYR A 174 45.89 24.58 -21.17
N ALA A 175 46.69 23.52 -21.09
CA ALA A 175 48.01 23.57 -20.49
C ALA A 175 48.88 24.32 -21.49
N ASP A 176 49.32 25.53 -21.13
CA ASP A 176 50.52 26.12 -21.71
C ASP A 176 51.22 26.94 -20.63
N GLU A 177 52.53 26.84 -20.70
CA GLU A 177 53.55 27.12 -19.71
C GLU A 177 53.78 28.62 -19.46
N GLU A 178 54.53 28.90 -18.39
CA GLU A 178 55.25 30.15 -18.02
C GLU A 178 54.77 30.88 -16.74
N GLU A 179 55.45 30.58 -15.63
CA GLU A 179 55.76 31.56 -14.55
C GLU A 179 56.74 32.65 -15.08
N PRO A 180 57.07 33.79 -14.40
CA PRO A 180 56.82 34.14 -12.99
C PRO A 180 56.46 35.63 -12.69
N SER A 181 56.14 35.86 -11.40
CA SER A 181 56.61 36.97 -10.56
C SER A 181 55.82 38.28 -10.39
N ARG A 182 55.78 38.70 -9.09
CA ARG A 182 55.96 40.06 -8.53
C ARG A 182 54.75 41.03 -8.47
N ILE A 183 54.19 41.22 -7.26
CA ILE A 183 54.51 42.34 -6.34
C ILE A 183 53.42 42.47 -5.26
N ALA A 184 53.88 42.46 -4.00
CA ALA A 184 53.13 42.84 -2.82
C ALA A 184 52.80 44.34 -2.81
N LYS A 185 51.60 44.73 -2.39
CA LYS A 185 51.40 46.01 -1.71
C LYS A 185 50.54 45.82 -0.46
N ARG A 186 51.10 46.32 0.63
CA ARG A 186 50.59 46.31 1.99
C ARG A 186 49.44 47.29 2.15
N HIS A 187 48.69 46.99 3.20
CA HIS A 187 47.64 47.73 3.85
C HIS A 187 48.17 49.03 4.51
N ASP A 188 47.20 49.83 4.98
CA ASP A 188 47.27 51.00 5.88
C ASP A 188 47.09 52.33 5.11
N GLY A 189 46.07 53.15 5.36
CA GLY A 189 45.24 53.32 6.56
C GLY A 189 45.65 54.61 7.26
N GLU A 190 44.99 55.71 6.91
CA GLU A 190 44.76 56.89 7.76
C GLU A 190 43.31 57.33 7.56
#